data_AF-A0A399EYT0-F1
#
_entry.id   AF-A0A399EYT0-F1
#
_cell.length_a   1.000
_cell.length_b   1.000
_cell.length_c   1.000
_cell.angle_alpha   90.00
_cell.angle_beta   90.00
_cell.angle_gamma   90.00
#
_symmetry.space_group_name_H-M   'P 1'
#
loop_
_entity.id
_entity.type
_entity.pdbx_description
1 polymer ?
#
loop_
_entity_poly.entity_id
_entity_poly.type
_entity_poly.pdbx_seq_one_letter_code
_entity_poly.pdbx_strand_id
1 'polypeptide(L)'
;MRLLPLLPWIALALLACGPAAPQNHLALKPGAVVLGEEEVDSVGASEMNVQTDKDLSPGQIVISDEGEGLVRRITEATLAGAGMVGGQAVRKFYLKTEDATLEEAVASGEVSLESDLPIGEANLTQALPGVSVQSFTGRINLTDVRFDIPGVPGSAITLNGFVEQTLRPSFNLKFSNGSVEVFKAGMSGTLKAQVTAAIQADASYSPFSLNKELASWNIKRAFLVGGVPVVVVLQPKLIAGVSSQAGGKVTVSVGIAPTFATNLQLDYNRNRTTNGGWNNTFAASFALNPSFNYSVPVQGMGQAFVGLAMGVKFYGVAGPNLEARPFINLTLSGNSGAATLKSGINGGSKVEAGFKVLGKGLETAYNGPTFEEARTFSCQAPSTCTAN
;
A
#
# COMPACT_ATOMS: atom_id res chain seq x y z
N MET A 1 -56.57 -46.71 -41.79
CA MET A 1 -55.56 -47.55 -42.47
C MET A 1 -54.67 -46.63 -43.29
N ARG A 2 -53.35 -46.78 -43.17
CA ARG A 2 -52.24 -45.95 -43.72
C ARG A 2 -51.93 -44.66 -42.93
N LEU A 3 -50.68 -44.24 -42.75
CA LEU A 3 -49.35 -44.85 -42.54
C LEU A 3 -48.44 -43.63 -42.24
N LEU A 4 -47.55 -43.75 -41.25
CA LEU A 4 -46.50 -42.78 -40.90
C LEU A 4 -45.52 -42.52 -42.06
N PRO A 5 -44.77 -41.38 -42.05
CA PRO A 5 -43.42 -41.32 -41.45
C PRO A 5 -43.14 -40.02 -40.67
N LEU A 6 -42.61 -40.04 -39.44
CA LEU A 6 -41.20 -40.19 -39.00
C LEU A 6 -40.22 -39.10 -39.49
N LEU A 7 -39.86 -38.18 -38.59
CA LEU A 7 -38.50 -37.62 -38.42
C LEU A 7 -38.39 -36.87 -37.06
N PRO A 8 -37.40 -37.18 -36.21
CA PRO A 8 -37.22 -36.52 -34.92
C PRO A 8 -36.25 -35.34 -35.04
N TRP A 9 -36.65 -34.18 -34.50
CA TRP A 9 -35.74 -33.06 -34.26
C TRP A 9 -35.02 -33.26 -32.92
N ILE A 10 -33.72 -33.51 -33.00
CA ILE A 10 -32.79 -33.50 -31.88
C ILE A 10 -32.56 -32.03 -31.50
N ALA A 11 -33.11 -31.59 -30.38
CA ALA A 11 -32.76 -30.31 -29.78
C ALA A 11 -31.47 -30.49 -28.96
N LEU A 12 -30.37 -30.01 -29.52
CA LEU A 12 -29.05 -29.94 -28.89
C LEU A 12 -29.10 -28.87 -27.79
N ALA A 13 -29.14 -29.28 -26.52
CA ALA A 13 -28.95 -28.39 -25.38
C ALA A 13 -27.47 -28.01 -25.28
N LEU A 14 -27.09 -26.90 -25.91
CA LEU A 14 -25.81 -26.22 -25.66
C LEU A 14 -25.86 -25.57 -24.27
N LEU A 15 -25.43 -26.32 -23.26
CA LEU A 15 -25.00 -25.77 -21.98
C LEU A 15 -23.76 -24.91 -22.23
N ALA A 16 -23.98 -23.62 -22.39
CA ALA A 16 -22.93 -22.62 -22.31
C ALA A 16 -22.40 -22.60 -20.86
N CYS A 17 -21.32 -23.35 -20.60
CA CYS A 17 -20.43 -23.09 -19.47
C CYS A 17 -19.79 -21.73 -19.71
N GLY A 18 -20.46 -20.66 -19.27
CA GLY A 18 -19.77 -19.41 -18.98
C GLY A 18 -18.71 -19.65 -17.89
N PRO A 19 -17.60 -18.90 -17.85
CA PRO A 19 -16.68 -18.99 -16.74
C PRO A 19 -17.46 -18.76 -15.45
N ALA A 20 -17.39 -19.71 -14.52
CA ALA A 20 -18.01 -19.58 -13.21
C ALA A 20 -17.54 -18.27 -12.59
N ALA A 21 -18.48 -17.43 -12.15
CA ALA A 21 -18.16 -16.25 -11.37
C ALA A 21 -17.25 -16.67 -10.20
N PRO A 22 -16.18 -15.92 -9.86
CA PRO A 22 -15.28 -16.29 -8.78
C PRO A 22 -16.10 -16.54 -7.51
N GLN A 23 -16.11 -17.79 -7.06
CA GLN A 23 -16.80 -18.18 -5.83
C GLN A 23 -15.95 -17.71 -4.66
N ASN A 24 -16.16 -16.46 -4.27
CA ASN A 24 -15.63 -15.87 -3.05
C ASN A 24 -16.32 -16.56 -1.85
N HIS A 25 -15.80 -17.72 -1.45
CA HIS A 25 -16.31 -18.50 -0.32
C HIS A 25 -15.15 -19.07 0.49
N LEU A 26 -15.09 -18.76 1.79
CA LEU A 26 -14.22 -19.42 2.75
C LEU A 26 -15.03 -20.42 3.58
N ALA A 27 -14.63 -21.69 3.54
CA ALA A 27 -15.13 -22.72 4.43
C ALA A 27 -14.35 -22.66 5.75
N LEU A 28 -15.07 -22.46 6.85
CA LEU A 28 -14.49 -22.41 8.19
C LEU A 28 -14.21 -23.82 8.72
N LYS A 29 -13.16 -23.95 9.54
CA LYS A 29 -12.92 -25.15 10.34
C LYS A 29 -13.96 -25.27 11.46
N PRO A 30 -14.28 -26.49 11.91
CA PRO A 30 -15.09 -26.68 13.12
C PRO A 30 -14.47 -25.91 14.29
N GLY A 31 -15.27 -25.09 14.96
CA GLY A 31 -14.81 -24.25 16.07
C GLY A 31 -14.36 -22.83 15.69
N ALA A 32 -14.36 -22.45 14.40
CA ALA A 32 -14.24 -21.04 14.04
C ALA A 32 -15.62 -20.36 14.08
N VAL A 33 -15.65 -19.14 14.62
CA VAL A 33 -16.85 -18.30 14.77
C VAL A 33 -16.54 -16.92 14.23
N VAL A 34 -17.44 -16.39 13.38
CA VAL A 34 -17.35 -15.01 12.89
C VAL A 34 -18.19 -14.11 13.78
N LEU A 35 -17.65 -12.99 14.22
CA LEU A 35 -18.36 -11.90 14.89
C LEU A 35 -18.26 -10.63 14.05
N GLY A 36 -19.38 -9.93 13.84
CA GLY A 36 -19.36 -8.59 13.24
C GLY A 36 -18.73 -7.55 14.17
N GLU A 37 -18.26 -6.43 13.63
CA GLU A 37 -17.75 -5.29 14.39
C GLU A 37 -18.75 -4.85 15.49
N GLU A 38 -20.05 -4.87 15.19
CA GLU A 38 -21.12 -4.53 16.12
C GLU A 38 -21.35 -5.54 17.26
N GLU A 39 -20.82 -6.77 17.13
CA GLU A 39 -20.88 -7.80 18.17
C GLU A 39 -19.69 -7.70 19.14
N VAL A 40 -18.72 -6.82 18.89
CA VAL A 40 -17.51 -6.65 19.70
C VAL A 40 -17.57 -5.33 20.47
N ASP A 41 -17.78 -5.40 21.79
CA ASP A 41 -17.90 -4.22 22.65
C ASP A 41 -16.52 -3.57 22.91
N SER A 42 -15.46 -4.38 23.08
CA SER A 42 -14.10 -3.89 23.29
C SER A 42 -13.05 -4.99 23.12
N VAL A 43 -11.85 -4.63 22.64
CA VAL A 43 -10.71 -5.55 22.48
C VAL A 43 -9.48 -5.04 23.24
N GLY A 44 -8.96 -5.88 24.14
CA GLY A 44 -7.67 -5.69 24.81
C GLY A 44 -6.57 -6.59 24.23
N ALA A 45 -5.38 -6.58 24.85
CA ALA A 45 -4.25 -7.39 24.36
C ALA A 45 -4.53 -8.91 24.43
N SER A 46 -5.19 -9.35 25.50
CA SER A 46 -5.50 -10.76 25.82
C SER A 46 -6.94 -10.99 26.26
N GLU A 47 -7.81 -10.01 26.04
CA GLU A 47 -9.21 -10.06 26.47
C GLU A 47 -10.13 -9.40 25.45
N MET A 48 -11.37 -9.87 25.39
CA MET A 48 -12.42 -9.30 24.53
C MET A 48 -13.76 -9.29 25.27
N ASN A 49 -14.51 -8.20 25.12
CA ASN A 49 -15.92 -8.16 25.50
C ASN A 49 -16.75 -8.22 24.22
N VAL A 50 -17.72 -9.13 24.19
CA VAL A 50 -18.56 -9.34 23.02
C VAL A 50 -20.02 -9.48 23.42
N GLN A 51 -20.91 -9.03 22.54
CA GLN A 51 -22.34 -9.16 22.66
C GLN A 51 -22.88 -9.86 21.41
N THR A 52 -23.24 -11.14 21.53
CA THR A 52 -23.64 -11.98 20.39
C THR A 52 -24.77 -12.94 20.76
N ASP A 53 -25.53 -13.42 19.78
CA ASP A 53 -26.47 -14.52 19.94
C ASP A 53 -25.79 -15.91 19.84
N LYS A 54 -24.52 -15.95 19.43
CA LYS A 54 -23.74 -17.18 19.23
C LYS A 54 -23.25 -17.79 20.55
N ASP A 55 -23.11 -19.11 20.55
CA ASP A 55 -22.46 -19.84 21.65
C ASP A 55 -20.94 -19.70 21.54
N LEU A 56 -20.32 -19.19 22.61
CA LEU A 56 -18.88 -19.02 22.70
C LEU A 56 -18.28 -19.94 23.77
N SER A 57 -17.25 -20.69 23.40
CA SER A 57 -16.59 -21.67 24.28
C SER A 57 -15.08 -21.67 24.10
N PRO A 58 -14.31 -22.07 25.14
CA PRO A 58 -12.87 -22.26 25.01
C PRO A 58 -12.48 -23.17 23.84
N GLY A 59 -11.37 -22.85 23.19
CA GLY A 59 -10.83 -23.55 22.02
C GLY A 59 -11.33 -23.02 20.67
N GLN A 60 -12.46 -22.31 20.64
CA GLN A 60 -12.96 -21.67 19.43
C GLN A 60 -12.06 -20.54 18.95
N ILE A 61 -12.09 -20.26 17.65
CA ILE A 61 -11.35 -19.17 17.02
C ILE A 61 -12.33 -18.12 16.53
N VAL A 62 -12.26 -16.94 17.12
CA VAL A 62 -13.05 -15.77 16.74
C VAL A 62 -12.36 -15.05 15.59
N ILE A 63 -13.13 -14.75 14.54
CA ILE A 63 -12.75 -13.90 13.43
C ILE A 63 -13.69 -12.70 13.40
N SER A 64 -13.16 -11.48 13.31
CA SER A 64 -13.99 -10.27 13.19
C SER A 64 -13.28 -9.18 12.41
N ASP A 65 -14.06 -8.27 11.82
CA ASP A 65 -13.57 -7.05 11.19
C ASP A 65 -13.29 -5.90 12.17
N GLU A 66 -13.52 -6.08 13.47
CA GLU A 66 -13.24 -5.04 14.46
C GLU A 66 -11.77 -4.56 14.42
N GLY A 67 -11.59 -3.24 14.53
CA GLY A 67 -10.28 -2.59 14.42
C GLY A 67 -9.59 -2.79 13.06
N GLU A 68 -8.37 -3.33 13.05
CA GLU A 68 -7.63 -3.71 11.82
C GLU A 68 -7.95 -5.15 11.36
N GLY A 69 -9.00 -5.76 11.93
CA GLY A 69 -9.35 -7.18 11.82
C GLY A 69 -8.68 -8.01 12.92
N LEU A 70 -9.37 -9.04 13.40
CA LEU A 70 -8.89 -9.89 14.48
C LEU A 70 -9.08 -11.38 14.18
N VAL A 71 -8.10 -12.18 14.64
CA VAL A 71 -8.14 -13.64 14.67
C VAL A 71 -7.60 -14.08 16.02
N ARG A 72 -8.48 -14.58 16.90
CA ARG A 72 -8.13 -14.86 18.29
C ARG A 72 -8.70 -16.20 18.73
N ARG A 73 -7.92 -16.97 19.49
CA ARG A 73 -8.42 -18.20 20.13
C ARG A 73 -8.97 -17.86 21.50
N ILE A 74 -10.16 -18.35 21.80
CA ILE A 74 -10.77 -18.25 23.13
C ILE A 74 -10.07 -19.23 24.06
N THR A 75 -9.45 -18.74 25.13
CA THR A 75 -8.86 -19.56 26.20
C THR A 75 -9.82 -19.70 27.38
N GLU A 76 -10.65 -18.70 27.62
CA GLU A 76 -11.71 -18.71 28.63
C GLU A 76 -12.91 -17.89 28.12
N ALA A 77 -14.13 -18.35 28.39
CA ALA A 77 -15.36 -17.62 28.07
C ALA A 77 -16.25 -17.54 29.32
N THR A 78 -16.55 -16.33 29.77
CA THR A 78 -17.40 -16.08 30.94
C THR A 78 -18.64 -15.32 30.49
N LEU A 79 -19.83 -15.91 30.71
CA LEU A 79 -21.10 -15.22 30.48
C LEU A 79 -21.29 -14.13 31.55
N ALA A 80 -21.23 -12.87 31.13
CA ALA A 80 -21.40 -11.70 32.00
C ALA A 80 -22.86 -11.26 32.10
N GLY A 81 -23.69 -11.59 31.12
CA GLY A 81 -25.12 -11.30 31.14
C GLY A 81 -25.87 -11.81 29.92
N ALA A 82 -27.19 -11.83 30.00
CA ALA A 82 -28.08 -12.15 28.89
C ALA A 82 -29.20 -11.11 28.83
N GLY A 83 -29.60 -10.72 27.63
CA GLY A 83 -30.63 -9.73 27.38
C GLY A 83 -31.34 -9.96 26.05
N MET A 84 -32.23 -9.03 25.69
CA MET A 84 -32.98 -9.06 24.44
C MET A 84 -32.75 -7.73 23.70
N VAL A 85 -32.34 -7.79 22.43
CA VAL A 85 -32.26 -6.63 21.54
C VAL A 85 -33.10 -6.94 20.32
N GLY A 86 -34.13 -6.11 20.05
CA GLY A 86 -35.03 -6.33 18.91
C GLY A 86 -35.80 -7.67 18.94
N GLY A 87 -35.93 -8.31 20.10
CA GLY A 87 -36.56 -9.63 20.24
C GLY A 87 -35.61 -10.83 20.04
N GLN A 88 -34.33 -10.58 19.71
CA GLN A 88 -33.28 -11.60 19.69
C GLN A 88 -32.61 -11.70 21.05
N ALA A 89 -32.39 -12.92 21.54
CA ALA A 89 -31.63 -13.17 22.74
C ALA A 89 -30.14 -12.91 22.47
N VAL A 90 -29.55 -11.95 23.18
CA VAL A 90 -28.15 -11.58 23.04
C VAL A 90 -27.44 -11.80 24.36
N ARG A 91 -26.23 -12.32 24.30
CA ARG A 91 -25.42 -12.68 25.45
C ARG A 91 -24.16 -11.86 25.46
N LYS A 92 -23.82 -11.33 26.64
CA LYS A 92 -22.57 -10.63 26.88
C LYS A 92 -21.55 -11.60 27.43
N PHE A 93 -20.42 -11.73 26.76
CA PHE A 93 -19.29 -12.54 27.20
C PHE A 93 -18.08 -11.67 27.48
N TYR A 94 -17.39 -11.98 28.57
CA TYR A 94 -16.00 -11.62 28.79
C TYR A 94 -15.15 -12.81 28.37
N LEU A 95 -14.26 -12.61 27.40
CA LEU A 95 -13.40 -13.63 26.84
C LEU A 95 -11.95 -13.35 27.21
N LYS A 96 -11.21 -14.37 27.66
CA LYS A 96 -9.76 -14.35 27.58
C LYS A 96 -9.34 -14.99 26.27
N THR A 97 -8.35 -14.38 25.63
CA THR A 97 -7.95 -14.75 24.28
C THR A 97 -6.45 -14.74 24.10
N GLU A 98 -5.98 -15.53 23.13
CA GLU A 98 -4.61 -15.51 22.64
C GLU A 98 -4.58 -15.35 21.12
N ASP A 99 -3.38 -15.08 20.58
CA ASP A 99 -3.17 -14.96 19.13
C ASP A 99 -3.55 -16.27 18.43
N ALA A 100 -4.29 -16.16 17.33
CA ALA A 100 -4.57 -17.27 16.42
C ALA A 100 -4.29 -16.86 14.97
N THR A 101 -4.33 -17.85 14.09
CA THR A 101 -4.01 -17.70 12.67
C THR A 101 -5.22 -18.02 11.80
N LEU A 102 -5.30 -17.47 10.58
CA LEU A 102 -6.39 -17.84 9.67
C LEU A 102 -6.29 -19.31 9.24
N GLU A 103 -5.09 -19.89 9.17
CA GLU A 103 -4.95 -21.33 8.90
C GLU A 103 -5.64 -22.19 9.95
N GLU A 104 -5.69 -21.75 11.21
CA GLU A 104 -6.42 -22.47 12.25
C GLU A 104 -7.94 -22.28 12.14
N ALA A 105 -8.40 -21.22 11.47
CA ALA A 105 -9.82 -20.89 11.35
C ALA A 105 -10.47 -21.30 10.02
N VAL A 106 -9.69 -21.36 8.94
CA VAL A 106 -10.17 -21.59 7.56
C VAL A 106 -9.72 -22.96 7.06
N ALA A 107 -10.66 -23.77 6.57
CA ALA A 107 -10.42 -25.10 6.05
C ALA A 107 -10.06 -25.08 4.56
N SER A 108 -10.80 -24.31 3.77
CA SER A 108 -10.58 -24.15 2.34
C SER A 108 -11.30 -22.91 1.81
N GLY A 109 -10.97 -22.49 0.60
CA GLY A 109 -11.67 -21.42 -0.10
C GLY A 109 -10.74 -20.47 -0.79
N GLU A 110 -11.33 -19.56 -1.55
CA GLU A 110 -10.59 -18.53 -2.28
C GLU A 110 -11.23 -17.17 -2.07
N VAL A 111 -10.37 -16.18 -1.87
CA VAL A 111 -10.71 -14.77 -1.81
C VAL A 111 -9.93 -14.10 -2.93
N SER A 112 -10.63 -13.42 -3.82
CA SER A 112 -10.01 -12.49 -4.76
C SER A 112 -10.60 -11.11 -4.60
N LEU A 113 -9.73 -10.11 -4.55
CA LEU A 113 -10.07 -8.70 -4.46
C LEU A 113 -9.24 -7.93 -5.48
N GLU A 114 -9.92 -7.05 -6.19
CA GLU A 114 -9.30 -5.96 -6.92
C GLU A 114 -10.14 -4.72 -6.61
N SER A 115 -9.50 -3.66 -6.13
CA SER A 115 -10.19 -2.43 -5.77
C SER A 115 -9.35 -1.26 -6.24
N ASP A 116 -10.01 -0.17 -6.60
CA ASP A 116 -9.33 1.11 -6.67
C ASP A 116 -8.84 1.52 -5.28
N LEU A 117 -7.74 2.27 -5.21
CA LEU A 117 -7.26 2.90 -3.99
C LEU A 117 -7.90 4.30 -3.84
N PRO A 118 -8.93 4.48 -3.00
CA PRO A 118 -9.47 5.81 -2.75
C PRO A 118 -8.56 6.55 -1.77
N ILE A 119 -7.61 7.30 -2.29
CA ILE A 119 -6.93 8.34 -1.52
C ILE A 119 -7.92 9.50 -1.38
N GLY A 120 -8.29 9.83 -0.16
CA GLY A 120 -9.26 10.87 0.13
C GLY A 120 -9.01 11.46 1.52
N GLU A 121 -9.56 12.66 1.75
CA GLU A 121 -9.39 13.40 3.00
C GLU A 121 -9.93 12.63 4.22
N ALA A 122 -11.00 11.86 4.06
CA ALA A 122 -11.59 11.06 5.12
C ALA A 122 -10.64 9.97 5.68
N ASN A 123 -9.62 9.57 4.92
CA ASN A 123 -8.65 8.56 5.34
C ASN A 123 -7.29 9.17 5.72
N LEU A 124 -7.16 10.50 5.70
CA LEU A 124 -5.92 11.21 6.01
C LEU A 124 -5.65 11.14 7.51
N THR A 125 -4.54 10.53 7.89
CA THR A 125 -4.13 10.39 9.29
C THR A 125 -3.32 11.60 9.73
N GLN A 126 -2.38 12.02 8.87
CA GLN A 126 -1.47 13.11 9.13
C GLN A 126 -1.12 13.83 7.83
N ALA A 127 -1.00 15.15 7.91
CA ALA A 127 -0.49 15.98 6.84
C ALA A 127 0.31 17.15 7.44
N LEU A 128 1.42 17.51 6.79
CA LEU A 128 2.10 18.75 7.07
C LEU A 128 1.27 19.95 6.57
N PRO A 129 1.45 21.15 7.15
CA PRO A 129 0.88 22.38 6.61
C PRO A 129 1.21 22.53 5.12
N GLY A 130 0.21 22.89 4.33
CA GLY A 130 0.33 23.02 2.88
C GLY A 130 -0.01 21.76 2.08
N VAL A 131 -0.22 20.61 2.73
CA VAL A 131 -0.73 19.40 2.07
C VAL A 131 -2.25 19.36 2.18
N SER A 132 -2.94 19.16 1.06
CA SER A 132 -4.40 19.00 1.01
C SER A 132 -4.80 17.89 0.05
N VAL A 133 -5.99 17.30 0.24
CA VAL A 133 -6.51 16.23 -0.62
C VAL A 133 -7.85 16.66 -1.20
N GLN A 134 -8.00 16.59 -2.51
CA GLN A 134 -9.29 16.86 -3.16
C GLN A 134 -10.22 15.68 -2.96
N SER A 135 -11.39 15.94 -2.38
CA SER A 135 -12.34 14.91 -1.94
C SER A 135 -12.91 14.07 -3.10
N PHE A 136 -12.97 14.61 -4.33
CA PHE A 136 -13.57 13.93 -5.48
C PHE A 136 -12.54 13.21 -6.38
N THR A 137 -11.36 13.81 -6.57
CA THR A 137 -10.33 13.28 -7.48
C THR A 137 -9.27 12.46 -6.74
N GLY A 138 -9.20 12.57 -5.42
CA GLY A 138 -8.12 12.00 -4.61
C GLY A 138 -6.75 12.64 -4.87
N ARG A 139 -6.72 13.76 -5.61
CA ARG A 139 -5.50 14.51 -5.89
C ARG A 139 -4.95 15.12 -4.61
N ILE A 140 -3.70 14.83 -4.34
CA ILE A 140 -2.96 15.43 -3.22
C ILE A 140 -2.29 16.69 -3.75
N ASN A 141 -2.62 17.87 -3.21
CA ASN A 141 -1.96 19.12 -3.55
C ASN A 141 -0.92 19.48 -2.49
N LEU A 142 0.20 20.04 -2.95
CA LEU A 142 1.28 20.58 -2.14
C LEU A 142 1.34 22.09 -2.42
N THR A 143 1.10 22.91 -1.41
CA THR A 143 1.14 24.37 -1.49
C THR A 143 2.01 24.90 -0.35
N ASP A 144 3.19 25.41 -0.69
CA ASP A 144 4.16 25.96 0.24
C ASP A 144 4.51 25.03 1.41
N VAL A 145 4.67 23.74 1.13
CA VAL A 145 5.11 22.77 2.14
C VAL A 145 6.58 23.05 2.44
N ARG A 146 6.87 23.47 3.67
CA ARG A 146 8.19 23.99 4.07
C ARG A 146 8.96 23.08 5.01
N PHE A 147 10.27 23.04 4.81
CA PHE A 147 11.21 22.39 5.71
C PHE A 147 12.40 23.30 6.00
N ASP A 148 12.81 23.38 7.27
CA ASP A 148 14.02 24.09 7.64
C ASP A 148 15.26 23.26 7.28
N ILE A 149 16.31 23.93 6.79
CA ILE A 149 17.61 23.30 6.61
C ILE A 149 18.31 23.22 7.97
N PRO A 150 18.72 22.02 8.43
CA PRO A 150 19.37 21.87 9.73
C PRO A 150 20.61 22.77 9.86
N GLY A 151 20.67 23.54 10.95
CA GLY A 151 21.82 24.38 11.28
C GLY A 151 21.91 25.71 10.51
N VAL A 152 20.88 26.08 9.74
CA VAL A 152 20.88 27.30 8.92
C VAL A 152 19.60 28.12 9.17
N PRO A 153 19.61 29.06 10.13
CA PRO A 153 18.43 29.87 10.47
C PRO A 153 17.91 30.67 9.26
N GLY A 154 16.59 30.64 9.06
CA GLY A 154 15.92 31.39 7.99
C GLY A 154 15.99 30.77 6.58
N SER A 155 16.64 29.61 6.44
CA SER A 155 16.66 28.88 5.18
C SER A 155 15.59 27.80 5.13
N ALA A 156 14.97 27.62 3.97
CA ALA A 156 13.88 26.68 3.80
C ALA A 156 13.92 25.98 2.44
N ILE A 157 13.44 24.74 2.45
CA ILE A 157 13.03 24.01 1.26
C ILE A 157 11.52 24.17 1.16
N THR A 158 11.03 24.61 0.00
CA THR A 158 9.59 24.73 -0.27
C THR A 158 9.21 23.77 -1.39
N LEU A 159 8.18 22.95 -1.14
CA LEU A 159 7.58 22.06 -2.13
C LEU A 159 6.21 22.57 -2.55
N ASN A 160 6.01 22.63 -3.87
CA ASN A 160 4.75 22.98 -4.51
C ASN A 160 4.40 21.92 -5.56
N GLY A 161 3.13 21.63 -5.79
CA GLY A 161 2.76 20.65 -6.79
C GLY A 161 1.50 19.84 -6.50
N PHE A 162 1.41 18.68 -7.14
CA PHE A 162 0.35 17.71 -6.89
C PHE A 162 0.80 16.28 -7.18
N VAL A 163 0.01 15.33 -6.66
CA VAL A 163 0.09 13.90 -6.93
C VAL A 163 -1.31 13.38 -7.28
N GLU A 164 -1.40 12.63 -8.38
CA GLU A 164 -2.59 11.95 -8.90
C GLU A 164 -2.28 10.46 -9.06
N GLN A 165 -3.24 9.57 -8.79
CA GLN A 165 -3.00 8.14 -8.85
C GLN A 165 -4.22 7.35 -9.30
N THR A 166 -3.97 6.24 -9.97
CA THR A 166 -4.97 5.23 -10.37
C THR A 166 -4.56 3.85 -9.87
N LEU A 167 -3.92 3.79 -8.70
CA LEU A 167 -3.40 2.55 -8.15
C LEU A 167 -4.57 1.65 -7.76
N ARG A 168 -4.43 0.39 -8.15
CA ARG A 168 -5.36 -0.70 -7.92
C ARG A 168 -4.64 -1.77 -7.13
N PRO A 169 -4.78 -1.78 -5.79
CA PRO A 169 -4.41 -2.94 -5.00
C PRO A 169 -5.21 -4.15 -5.46
N SER A 170 -4.51 -5.27 -5.62
CA SER A 170 -5.09 -6.58 -5.85
C SER A 170 -4.63 -7.54 -4.76
N PHE A 171 -5.51 -8.47 -4.42
CA PHE A 171 -5.26 -9.46 -3.40
C PHE A 171 -5.92 -10.78 -3.78
N ASN A 172 -5.20 -11.87 -3.61
CA ASN A 172 -5.73 -13.21 -3.75
C ASN A 172 -5.23 -14.07 -2.60
N LEU A 173 -6.13 -14.79 -1.94
CA LEU A 173 -5.78 -15.72 -0.88
C LEU A 173 -6.59 -16.98 -1.06
N LYS A 174 -5.91 -18.11 -1.20
CA LYS A 174 -6.51 -19.42 -1.39
C LYS A 174 -6.03 -20.37 -0.30
N PHE A 175 -6.96 -20.99 0.40
CA PHE A 175 -6.71 -22.08 1.32
C PHE A 175 -7.13 -23.40 0.68
N SER A 176 -6.29 -24.41 0.84
CA SER A 176 -6.61 -25.78 0.48
C SER A 176 -5.97 -26.74 1.47
N ASN A 177 -6.78 -27.67 1.98
CA ASN A 177 -6.39 -28.63 3.00
C ASN A 177 -5.90 -27.94 4.28
N GLY A 178 -6.62 -26.90 4.73
CA GLY A 178 -6.39 -26.23 6.01
C GLY A 178 -5.08 -25.43 6.10
N SER A 179 -4.46 -25.12 4.96
CA SER A 179 -3.27 -24.26 4.86
C SER A 179 -3.32 -23.44 3.58
N VAL A 180 -2.53 -22.38 3.51
CA VAL A 180 -2.48 -21.52 2.33
C VAL A 180 -1.87 -22.24 1.14
N GLU A 181 -2.60 -22.23 0.04
CA GLU A 181 -2.14 -22.73 -1.26
C GLU A 181 -1.58 -21.59 -2.11
N VAL A 182 -2.29 -20.46 -2.15
CA VAL A 182 -1.91 -19.28 -2.94
C VAL A 182 -2.11 -18.04 -2.10
N PHE A 183 -1.14 -17.14 -2.16
CA PHE A 183 -1.28 -15.78 -1.66
C PHE A 183 -0.71 -14.84 -2.71
N LYS A 184 -1.45 -13.81 -3.11
CA LYS A 184 -0.97 -12.76 -3.98
C LYS A 184 -1.37 -11.42 -3.39
N ALA A 185 -0.43 -10.51 -3.38
CA ALA A 185 -0.68 -9.11 -3.10
C ALA A 185 -0.02 -8.32 -4.22
N GLY A 186 -0.80 -7.51 -4.91
CA GLY A 186 -0.34 -6.72 -6.03
C GLY A 186 -0.79 -5.27 -5.92
N MET A 187 -0.12 -4.42 -6.66
CA MET A 187 -0.49 -3.05 -6.91
C MET A 187 -0.15 -2.75 -8.36
N SER A 188 -1.17 -2.36 -9.12
CA SER A 188 -0.99 -1.95 -10.51
C SER A 188 -1.60 -0.58 -10.75
N GLY A 189 -1.13 0.14 -11.76
CA GLY A 189 -1.73 1.41 -12.17
C GLY A 189 -0.70 2.50 -12.37
N THR A 190 -1.16 3.74 -12.32
CA THR A 190 -0.33 4.90 -12.60
C THR A 190 -0.26 5.85 -11.43
N LEU A 191 0.90 6.50 -11.29
CA LEU A 191 1.14 7.61 -10.39
C LEU A 191 1.68 8.75 -11.23
N LYS A 192 0.99 9.88 -11.22
CA LYS A 192 1.44 11.11 -11.86
C LYS A 192 1.74 12.11 -10.78
N ALA A 193 2.95 12.66 -10.78
CA ALA A 193 3.30 13.74 -9.89
C ALA A 193 3.78 14.94 -10.71
N GLN A 194 3.46 16.13 -10.25
CA GLN A 194 4.11 17.36 -10.68
C GLN A 194 4.55 18.08 -9.43
N VAL A 195 5.85 18.08 -9.14
CA VAL A 195 6.40 18.70 -7.95
C VAL A 195 7.50 19.68 -8.34
N THR A 196 7.49 20.84 -7.72
CA THR A 196 8.57 21.82 -7.79
C THR A 196 9.18 21.94 -6.40
N ALA A 197 10.48 21.70 -6.32
CA ALA A 197 11.26 21.91 -5.11
C ALA A 197 12.10 23.17 -5.27
N ALA A 198 11.94 24.12 -4.36
CA ALA A 198 12.76 25.32 -4.27
C ALA A 198 13.59 25.26 -2.99
N ILE A 199 14.90 25.40 -3.12
CA ILE A 199 15.84 25.51 -2.01
C ILE A 199 16.35 26.94 -1.99
N GLN A 200 16.18 27.62 -0.84
CA GLN A 200 16.74 28.94 -0.61
C GLN A 200 17.64 28.90 0.64
N ALA A 201 18.94 29.11 0.42
CA ALA A 201 19.93 29.20 1.48
C ALA A 201 20.79 30.46 1.29
N ASP A 202 20.62 31.42 2.21
CA ASP A 202 21.31 32.71 2.19
C ASP A 202 22.66 32.72 2.96
N ALA A 203 23.07 31.56 3.47
CA ALA A 203 24.32 31.32 4.19
C ALA A 203 24.93 29.97 3.82
N SER A 204 26.25 29.83 3.98
CA SER A 204 26.94 28.55 3.78
C SER A 204 26.47 27.50 4.79
N TYR A 205 26.36 26.25 4.35
CA TYR A 205 25.89 25.14 5.17
C TYR A 205 26.75 23.88 4.98
N SER A 206 26.81 23.05 6.02
CA SER A 206 27.42 21.72 5.94
C SER A 206 26.54 20.77 5.12
N PRO A 207 27.12 19.77 4.44
CA PRO A 207 26.34 18.77 3.74
C PRO A 207 25.22 18.18 4.59
N PHE A 208 24.02 18.06 4.04
CA PHE A 208 22.86 17.55 4.75
C PHE A 208 22.06 16.57 3.89
N SER A 209 21.27 15.74 4.56
CA SER A 209 20.25 14.89 3.98
C SER A 209 19.02 14.93 4.86
N LEU A 210 17.91 15.38 4.30
CA LEU A 210 16.63 15.48 4.96
C LEU A 210 15.64 14.55 4.28
N ASN A 211 14.92 13.76 5.07
CA ASN A 211 13.84 12.91 4.62
C ASN A 211 12.62 13.14 5.53
N LYS A 212 11.47 13.46 4.95
CA LYS A 212 10.25 13.84 5.69
C LYS A 212 9.00 13.18 5.10
N GLU A 213 8.18 12.64 6.00
CA GLU A 213 6.82 12.25 5.70
C GLU A 213 5.97 13.52 5.54
N LEU A 214 5.38 13.70 4.36
CA LEU A 214 4.52 14.83 4.01
C LEU A 214 3.08 14.60 4.44
N ALA A 215 2.60 13.39 4.18
CA ALA A 215 1.26 12.95 4.54
C ALA A 215 1.20 11.43 4.60
N SER A 216 0.27 10.93 5.41
CA SER A 216 -0.04 9.51 5.50
C SER A 216 -1.53 9.29 5.62
N TRP A 217 -1.97 8.16 5.09
CA TRP A 217 -3.35 7.72 5.15
C TRP A 217 -3.46 6.35 5.80
N ASN A 218 -4.63 6.06 6.33
CA ASN A 218 -4.97 4.74 6.85
C ASN A 218 -6.31 4.31 6.26
N ILE A 219 -6.28 3.41 5.28
CA ILE A 219 -7.46 3.00 4.52
C ILE A 219 -7.80 1.56 4.90
N LYS A 220 -8.79 1.39 5.79
CA LYS A 220 -9.37 0.09 6.14
C LYS A 220 -10.37 -0.34 5.08
N ARG A 221 -10.29 -1.59 4.63
CA ARG A 221 -11.28 -2.23 3.79
C ARG A 221 -11.62 -3.60 4.37
N ALA A 222 -12.89 -3.80 4.69
CA ALA A 222 -13.43 -5.08 5.11
C ALA A 222 -14.38 -5.60 4.03
N PHE A 223 -14.27 -6.88 3.70
CA PHE A 223 -15.14 -7.53 2.72
C PHE A 223 -15.60 -8.87 3.27
N LEU A 224 -16.88 -9.19 3.11
CA LEU A 224 -17.39 -10.52 3.45
C LEU A 224 -17.10 -11.50 2.32
N VAL A 225 -16.41 -12.60 2.64
CA VAL A 225 -16.12 -13.68 1.70
C VAL A 225 -16.60 -14.99 2.29
N GLY A 226 -17.70 -15.54 1.75
CA GLY A 226 -18.37 -16.71 2.34
C GLY A 226 -18.76 -16.53 3.82
N GLY A 227 -19.06 -15.29 4.24
CA GLY A 227 -19.37 -14.96 5.63
C GLY A 227 -18.16 -14.67 6.52
N VAL A 228 -16.93 -14.76 6.00
CA VAL A 228 -15.71 -14.41 6.74
C VAL A 228 -15.26 -12.98 6.38
N PRO A 229 -15.08 -12.08 7.36
CA PRO A 229 -14.75 -10.68 7.09
C PRO A 229 -13.25 -10.50 6.84
N VAL A 230 -12.84 -10.40 5.58
CA VAL A 230 -11.45 -10.18 5.19
C VAL A 230 -11.10 -8.70 5.33
N VAL A 231 -10.20 -8.36 6.26
CA VAL A 231 -9.74 -6.98 6.49
C VAL A 231 -8.35 -6.74 5.93
N VAL A 232 -8.25 -5.72 5.08
CA VAL A 232 -7.02 -5.20 4.52
C VAL A 232 -6.88 -3.73 4.91
N VAL A 233 -5.72 -3.35 5.41
CA VAL A 233 -5.39 -1.96 5.76
C VAL A 233 -4.26 -1.48 4.88
N LEU A 234 -4.52 -0.41 4.11
CA LEU A 234 -3.54 0.22 3.22
C LEU A 234 -3.02 1.49 3.87
N GLN A 235 -1.70 1.61 3.95
CA GLN A 235 -1.01 2.71 4.62
C GLN A 235 -0.09 3.45 3.63
N PRO A 236 -0.67 4.20 2.67
CA PRO A 236 0.14 5.00 1.78
C PRO A 236 0.77 6.16 2.56
N LYS A 237 1.99 6.52 2.16
CA LYS A 237 2.78 7.60 2.72
C LYS A 237 3.41 8.39 1.59
N LEU A 238 3.21 9.70 1.60
CA LEU A 238 3.92 10.62 0.75
C LEU A 238 5.17 11.08 1.50
N ILE A 239 6.32 10.86 0.89
CA ILE A 239 7.62 11.16 1.47
C ILE A 239 8.35 12.09 0.51
N ALA A 240 9.04 13.10 1.04
CA ALA A 240 9.96 13.89 0.25
C ALA A 240 11.30 13.99 0.96
N GLY A 241 12.36 14.06 0.17
CA GLY A 241 13.68 14.26 0.71
C GLY A 241 14.56 15.08 -0.20
N VAL A 242 15.55 15.70 0.41
CA VAL A 242 16.52 16.56 -0.24
C VAL A 242 17.86 16.39 0.44
N SER A 243 18.90 16.28 -0.36
CA SER A 243 20.27 16.32 0.12
C SER A 243 21.06 17.34 -0.66
N SER A 244 22.07 17.92 -0.03
CA SER A 244 22.97 18.86 -0.69
C SER A 244 24.37 18.72 -0.13
N GLN A 245 25.35 18.79 -1.03
CA GLN A 245 26.79 18.78 -0.77
C GLN A 245 27.46 19.98 -1.43
N ALA A 246 26.82 21.16 -1.36
CA ALA A 246 27.36 22.41 -1.86
C ALA A 246 27.82 23.31 -0.70
N GLY A 247 28.98 23.97 -0.84
CA GLY A 247 29.39 25.04 0.06
C GLY A 247 29.08 26.40 -0.56
N GLY A 248 28.22 27.21 0.06
CA GLY A 248 27.92 28.59 -0.36
C GLY A 248 26.44 28.95 -0.32
N LYS A 249 26.11 30.19 -0.72
CA LYS A 249 24.72 30.65 -0.89
C LYS A 249 24.14 30.08 -2.17
N VAL A 250 22.99 29.44 -2.09
CA VAL A 250 22.40 28.71 -3.22
C VAL A 250 20.89 28.97 -3.27
N THR A 251 20.41 29.36 -4.46
CA THR A 251 19.00 29.33 -4.82
C THR A 251 18.83 28.40 -5.99
N VAL A 252 18.11 27.29 -5.78
CA VAL A 252 17.88 26.25 -6.79
C VAL A 252 16.39 25.93 -6.84
N SER A 253 15.81 25.95 -8.03
CA SER A 253 14.43 25.54 -8.27
C SER A 253 14.38 24.42 -9.30
N VAL A 254 13.87 23.26 -8.90
CA VAL A 254 13.79 22.05 -9.73
C VAL A 254 12.33 21.64 -9.86
N GLY A 255 11.80 21.68 -11.09
CA GLY A 255 10.48 21.19 -11.43
C GLY A 255 10.53 19.79 -12.02
N ILE A 256 9.67 18.90 -11.54
CA ILE A 256 9.64 17.49 -11.89
C ILE A 256 8.20 17.11 -12.21
N ALA A 257 7.97 16.50 -13.37
CA ALA A 257 6.64 16.02 -13.77
C ALA A 257 6.68 14.54 -14.17
N PRO A 258 7.09 13.60 -13.28
CA PRO A 258 7.14 12.20 -13.63
C PRO A 258 5.74 11.61 -13.79
N THR A 259 5.58 10.78 -14.83
CA THR A 259 4.51 9.80 -14.90
C THR A 259 5.10 8.41 -14.73
N PHE A 260 4.61 7.69 -13.74
CA PHE A 260 4.98 6.32 -13.42
C PHE A 260 3.81 5.41 -13.75
N ALA A 261 4.09 4.31 -14.42
CA ALA A 261 3.23 3.14 -14.40
C ALA A 261 3.95 2.03 -13.66
N THR A 262 3.22 1.28 -12.84
CA THR A 262 3.76 0.11 -12.15
C THR A 262 2.84 -1.06 -12.21
N ASN A 263 3.48 -2.23 -12.19
CA ASN A 263 2.89 -3.46 -11.76
C ASN A 263 3.86 -4.09 -10.78
N LEU A 264 3.52 -4.06 -9.51
CA LEU A 264 4.26 -4.69 -8.44
C LEU A 264 3.39 -5.79 -7.86
N GLN A 265 3.87 -7.03 -7.92
CA GLN A 265 3.14 -8.19 -7.42
C GLN A 265 4.08 -9.11 -6.65
N LEU A 266 3.66 -9.43 -5.44
CA LEU A 266 4.20 -10.51 -4.63
C LEU A 266 3.25 -11.70 -4.73
N ASP A 267 3.79 -12.87 -5.06
CA ASP A 267 3.03 -14.10 -5.27
C ASP A 267 3.70 -15.25 -4.52
N TYR A 268 2.93 -15.92 -3.66
CA TYR A 268 3.23 -17.21 -3.07
C TYR A 268 2.34 -18.27 -3.71
N ASN A 269 2.96 -19.40 -4.03
CA ASN A 269 2.27 -20.60 -4.43
C ASN A 269 2.97 -21.81 -3.78
N ARG A 270 2.23 -22.55 -2.96
CA ARG A 270 2.75 -23.72 -2.24
C ARG A 270 3.33 -24.79 -3.16
N ASN A 271 2.82 -24.91 -4.38
CA ASN A 271 3.28 -25.90 -5.36
C ASN A 271 4.53 -25.45 -6.13
N ARG A 272 5.00 -24.21 -5.95
CA ARG A 272 6.22 -23.72 -6.60
C ARG A 272 7.44 -24.21 -5.83
N THR A 273 8.30 -24.96 -6.52
CA THR A 273 9.47 -25.63 -5.94
C THR A 273 10.69 -24.70 -5.77
N THR A 274 10.65 -23.51 -6.36
CA THR A 274 11.71 -22.50 -6.27
C THR A 274 11.40 -21.44 -5.23
N ASN A 275 12.44 -20.83 -4.64
CA ASN A 275 12.33 -19.70 -3.70
C ASN A 275 11.30 -19.90 -2.57
N GLY A 276 11.16 -21.14 -2.09
CA GLY A 276 10.20 -21.47 -1.02
C GLY A 276 8.74 -21.20 -1.39
N GLY A 277 8.40 -21.22 -2.68
CA GLY A 277 7.06 -20.94 -3.17
C GLY A 277 6.84 -19.48 -3.57
N TRP A 278 7.80 -18.57 -3.35
CA TRP A 278 7.65 -17.14 -3.61
C TRP A 278 8.12 -16.70 -5.00
N ASN A 279 7.48 -15.67 -5.52
CA ASN A 279 7.86 -14.95 -6.71
C ASN A 279 7.52 -13.46 -6.55
N ASN A 280 8.35 -12.61 -7.13
CA ASN A 280 8.13 -11.17 -7.19
C ASN A 280 8.16 -10.74 -8.64
N THR A 281 7.13 -10.01 -9.06
CA THR A 281 7.11 -9.36 -10.36
C THR A 281 7.11 -7.86 -10.13
N PHE A 282 8.08 -7.17 -10.71
CA PHE A 282 8.10 -5.72 -10.75
C PHE A 282 8.33 -5.27 -12.18
N ALA A 283 7.35 -4.56 -12.71
CA ALA A 283 7.49 -3.79 -13.92
C ALA A 283 7.19 -2.33 -13.58
N ALA A 284 8.02 -1.44 -14.09
CA ALA A 284 7.74 -0.01 -14.05
C ALA A 284 8.09 0.61 -15.39
N SER A 285 7.31 1.59 -15.81
CA SER A 285 7.68 2.51 -16.87
C SER A 285 7.64 3.93 -16.35
N PHE A 286 8.47 4.78 -16.94
CA PHE A 286 8.74 6.11 -16.46
C PHE A 286 8.86 7.05 -17.65
N ALA A 287 8.19 8.19 -17.56
CA ALA A 287 8.36 9.31 -18.47
C ALA A 287 8.65 10.58 -17.65
N LEU A 288 9.76 11.25 -17.94
CA LEU A 288 10.15 12.49 -17.28
C LEU A 288 10.12 13.67 -18.25
N ASN A 289 9.51 14.76 -17.80
CA ASN A 289 9.64 16.08 -18.41
C ASN A 289 10.15 17.07 -17.35
N PRO A 290 11.47 17.16 -17.12
CA PRO A 290 12.01 18.07 -16.10
C PRO A 290 12.03 19.51 -16.62
N SER A 291 11.85 20.47 -15.71
CA SER A 291 12.12 21.90 -15.97
C SER A 291 13.12 22.40 -14.93
N PHE A 292 14.19 23.06 -15.38
CA PHE A 292 15.29 23.47 -14.50
C PHE A 292 15.60 24.96 -14.64
N ASN A 293 15.83 25.63 -13.51
CA ASN A 293 16.37 26.99 -13.46
C ASN A 293 17.33 27.11 -12.26
N TYR A 294 18.48 27.77 -12.44
CA TYR A 294 19.53 27.94 -11.43
C TYR A 294 20.19 29.32 -11.56
N SER A 295 20.72 29.86 -10.46
CA SER A 295 21.25 31.24 -10.43
C SER A 295 22.70 31.40 -9.93
N VAL A 296 23.45 30.33 -9.63
CA VAL A 296 24.79 30.51 -9.01
C VAL A 296 25.84 29.49 -9.48
N PRO A 297 27.09 29.90 -9.80
CA PRO A 297 28.16 29.01 -10.19
C PRO A 297 28.94 28.56 -8.94
N VAL A 298 28.65 27.36 -8.44
CA VAL A 298 29.54 26.66 -7.51
C VAL A 298 29.47 25.16 -7.79
N GLN A 299 30.58 24.46 -7.63
CA GLN A 299 30.60 23.00 -7.63
C GLN A 299 29.66 22.52 -6.52
N GLY A 300 28.73 21.63 -6.85
CA GLY A 300 27.75 21.17 -5.89
C GLY A 300 26.98 19.95 -6.38
N MET A 301 26.69 19.03 -5.47
CA MET A 301 25.78 17.92 -5.72
C MET A 301 24.53 18.13 -4.87
N GLY A 302 23.36 17.87 -5.44
CA GLY A 302 22.09 17.97 -4.74
C GLY A 302 21.13 16.89 -5.21
N GLN A 303 20.47 16.22 -4.29
CA GLN A 303 19.43 15.24 -4.59
C GLN A 303 18.09 15.79 -4.12
N ALA A 304 17.03 15.55 -4.88
CA ALA A 304 15.66 15.78 -4.43
C ALA A 304 14.79 14.61 -4.89
N PHE A 305 13.93 14.10 -4.00
CA PHE A 305 13.00 13.05 -4.35
C PHE A 305 11.64 13.29 -3.72
N VAL A 306 10.63 12.75 -4.38
CA VAL A 306 9.28 12.59 -3.84
C VAL A 306 8.91 11.14 -4.07
N GLY A 307 8.68 10.41 -2.99
CA GLY A 307 8.36 8.99 -3.00
C GLY A 307 6.95 8.72 -2.50
N LEU A 308 6.34 7.64 -3.00
CA LEU A 308 5.19 7.02 -2.36
C LEU A 308 5.59 5.66 -1.79
N ALA A 309 5.39 5.49 -0.49
CA ALA A 309 5.51 4.19 0.17
C ALA A 309 4.12 3.65 0.49
N MET A 310 3.91 2.35 0.39
CA MET A 310 2.63 1.71 0.73
C MET A 310 2.85 0.49 1.61
N GLY A 311 2.47 0.62 2.88
CA GLY A 311 2.32 -0.53 3.76
C GLY A 311 0.98 -1.22 3.52
N VAL A 312 0.96 -2.56 3.56
CA VAL A 312 -0.27 -3.35 3.60
C VAL A 312 -0.28 -4.17 4.89
N LYS A 313 -1.37 -4.08 5.65
CA LYS A 313 -1.64 -4.99 6.77
C LYS A 313 -2.86 -5.86 6.47
N PHE A 314 -2.87 -7.03 7.08
CA PHE A 314 -3.94 -7.99 6.94
C PHE A 314 -4.31 -8.52 8.33
N TYR A 315 -5.55 -8.28 8.78
CA TYR A 315 -6.01 -8.58 10.15
C TYR A 315 -5.04 -8.05 11.23
N GLY A 316 -4.63 -6.78 11.11
CA GLY A 316 -3.67 -6.12 12.01
C GLY A 316 -2.23 -6.64 11.96
N VAL A 317 -1.97 -7.75 11.26
CA VAL A 317 -0.63 -8.29 11.06
C VAL A 317 0.03 -7.54 9.91
N ALA A 318 1.26 -7.07 10.13
CA ALA A 318 2.05 -6.45 9.09
C ALA A 318 2.25 -7.44 7.92
N GLY A 319 1.87 -7.00 6.72
CA GLY A 319 1.94 -7.77 5.49
C GLY A 319 3.10 -7.31 4.58
N PRO A 320 3.00 -7.50 3.25
CA PRO A 320 4.02 -6.98 2.35
C PRO A 320 4.03 -5.45 2.36
N ASN A 321 5.23 -4.86 2.41
CA ASN A 321 5.44 -3.45 2.16
C ASN A 321 5.86 -3.27 0.70
N LEU A 322 5.09 -2.47 -0.04
CA LEU A 322 5.30 -2.18 -1.44
C LEU A 322 5.76 -0.73 -1.55
N GLU A 323 6.95 -0.49 -2.06
CA GLU A 323 7.54 0.84 -2.09
C GLU A 323 7.99 1.24 -3.50
N ALA A 324 7.49 2.40 -3.95
CA ALA A 324 7.88 3.00 -5.22
C ALA A 324 8.44 4.41 -4.96
N ARG A 325 9.76 4.56 -5.07
CA ARG A 325 10.48 5.82 -4.83
C ARG A 325 11.01 6.40 -6.13
N PRO A 326 10.24 7.20 -6.88
CA PRO A 326 10.84 8.06 -7.90
C PRO A 326 11.84 9.02 -7.23
N PHE A 327 13.00 9.21 -7.86
CA PHE A 327 14.08 10.06 -7.35
C PHE A 327 14.72 10.88 -8.45
N ILE A 328 15.30 12.03 -8.07
CA ILE A 328 16.10 12.87 -8.95
C ILE A 328 17.40 13.24 -8.23
N ASN A 329 18.50 13.11 -8.96
CA ASN A 329 19.84 13.43 -8.51
C ASN A 329 20.45 14.45 -9.47
N LEU A 330 20.68 15.67 -8.98
CA LEU A 330 21.28 16.77 -9.72
C LEU A 330 22.75 16.90 -9.34
N THR A 331 23.62 16.87 -10.34
CA THR A 331 25.05 17.11 -10.19
C THR A 331 25.43 18.36 -10.99
N LEU A 332 26.01 19.37 -10.33
CA LEU A 332 26.50 20.60 -10.94
C LEU A 332 28.03 20.57 -11.02
N SER A 333 28.56 20.55 -12.25
CA SER A 333 30.00 20.55 -12.53
C SER A 333 30.49 21.97 -12.84
N GLY A 334 30.97 22.66 -11.81
CA GLY A 334 31.40 24.07 -11.90
C GLY A 334 32.57 24.35 -12.87
N ASN A 335 33.38 23.35 -13.23
CA ASN A 335 34.55 23.53 -14.10
C ASN A 335 34.27 23.49 -15.60
N SER A 336 33.10 22.98 -16.01
CA SER A 336 32.76 22.78 -17.44
C SER A 336 31.48 23.49 -17.87
N GLY A 337 30.82 24.24 -16.97
CA GLY A 337 29.51 24.82 -17.26
C GLY A 337 28.47 23.75 -17.63
N ALA A 338 28.55 22.56 -17.03
CA ALA A 338 27.65 21.45 -17.32
C ALA A 338 26.86 21.06 -16.06
N ALA A 339 25.58 20.77 -16.22
CA ALA A 339 24.75 20.14 -15.21
C ALA A 339 24.32 18.77 -15.71
N THR A 340 24.39 17.75 -14.84
CA THR A 340 23.80 16.45 -15.12
C THR A 340 22.64 16.24 -14.19
N LEU A 341 21.45 16.11 -14.76
CA LEU A 341 20.26 15.68 -14.05
C LEU A 341 20.10 14.19 -14.30
N LYS A 342 20.36 13.39 -13.27
CA LYS A 342 19.94 11.99 -13.24
C LYS A 342 18.55 11.94 -12.64
N SER A 343 17.68 11.17 -13.24
CA SER A 343 16.35 10.87 -12.72
C SER A 343 16.17 9.38 -12.77
N GLY A 344 15.39 8.83 -11.86
CA GLY A 344 15.10 7.42 -11.91
C GLY A 344 13.98 7.06 -10.97
N ILE A 345 13.70 5.78 -10.92
CA ILE A 345 12.82 5.20 -9.93
C ILE A 345 13.52 4.01 -9.30
N ASN A 346 13.53 4.03 -7.97
CA ASN A 346 13.88 2.87 -7.17
C ASN A 346 12.58 2.14 -6.83
N GLY A 347 12.42 0.94 -7.37
CA GLY A 347 11.42 -0.01 -6.88
C GLY A 347 12.01 -0.81 -5.74
N GLY A 348 11.30 -0.93 -4.62
CA GLY A 348 11.65 -1.85 -3.55
C GLY A 348 10.39 -2.53 -3.06
N SER A 349 10.39 -3.84 -2.87
CA SER A 349 9.27 -4.51 -2.19
C SER A 349 9.81 -5.37 -1.07
N LYS A 350 9.58 -4.91 0.15
CA LYS A 350 10.10 -5.57 1.33
C LYS A 350 8.95 -6.24 2.04
N VAL A 351 8.98 -7.56 2.19
CA VAL A 351 8.08 -8.25 3.13
C VAL A 351 8.87 -8.45 4.41
N GLU A 352 8.75 -7.49 5.31
CA GLU A 352 9.26 -7.58 6.67
C GLU A 352 8.11 -7.54 7.64
N ALA A 353 7.60 -8.74 7.91
CA ALA A 353 6.87 -9.08 9.11
C ALA A 353 6.52 -10.56 8.99
N GLY A 354 6.69 -11.29 10.09
CA GLY A 354 6.11 -12.61 10.22
C GLY A 354 4.61 -12.53 9.93
N PHE A 355 4.23 -13.00 8.75
CA PHE A 355 2.86 -13.21 8.30
C PHE A 355 2.21 -14.24 9.24
N LYS A 356 1.84 -13.82 10.45
CA LYS A 356 1.27 -14.66 11.52
C LYS A 356 -0.05 -15.32 11.11
N VAL A 357 -0.60 -14.95 9.96
CA VAL A 357 -1.72 -15.63 9.31
C VAL A 357 -1.38 -17.11 8.96
N LEU A 358 -0.10 -17.50 8.96
CA LEU A 358 0.43 -18.78 8.45
C LEU A 358 1.17 -19.66 9.48
N GLY A 359 1.03 -19.39 10.79
CA GLY A 359 1.68 -20.20 11.85
C GLY A 359 3.22 -20.22 11.86
N LYS A 360 3.90 -19.65 10.85
CA LYS A 360 5.35 -19.51 10.74
C LYS A 360 5.70 -18.16 10.12
N GLY A 361 6.57 -17.41 10.80
CA GLY A 361 7.14 -16.18 10.25
C GLY A 361 7.98 -16.51 9.01
N LEU A 362 7.63 -15.90 7.88
CA LEU A 362 8.39 -15.98 6.64
C LEU A 362 8.86 -14.57 6.30
N GLU A 363 10.17 -14.36 6.35
CA GLU A 363 10.82 -13.10 5.98
C GLU A 363 11.28 -13.20 4.52
N THR A 364 10.80 -12.31 3.65
CA THR A 364 11.31 -12.22 2.28
C THR A 364 11.44 -10.76 1.87
N ALA A 365 12.68 -10.31 1.63
CA ALA A 365 12.94 -8.98 1.14
C ALA A 365 13.32 -9.05 -0.34
N TYR A 366 12.65 -8.26 -1.17
CA TYR A 366 13.02 -8.06 -2.56
C TYR A 366 13.40 -6.60 -2.78
N ASN A 367 14.68 -6.36 -3.01
CA ASN A 367 15.11 -5.07 -3.55
C ASN A 367 14.78 -5.09 -5.04
N GLY A 368 13.85 -4.23 -5.47
CA GLY A 368 13.47 -4.13 -6.86
C GLY A 368 14.56 -3.50 -7.72
N PRO A 369 14.47 -3.64 -9.04
CA PRO A 369 15.39 -3.00 -9.95
C PRO A 369 15.26 -1.48 -9.87
N THR A 370 16.40 -0.81 -9.98
CA THR A 370 16.50 0.63 -10.20
C THR A 370 16.46 0.91 -11.69
N PHE A 371 15.54 1.76 -12.14
CA PHE A 371 15.49 2.27 -13.51
C PHE A 371 15.90 3.73 -13.51
N GLU A 372 16.91 4.11 -14.30
CA GLU A 372 17.42 5.49 -14.35
C GLU A 372 17.51 6.02 -15.78
N GLU A 373 17.21 7.30 -15.96
CA GLU A 373 17.49 8.09 -17.15
C GLU A 373 18.34 9.30 -16.73
N ALA A 374 19.45 9.53 -17.43
CA ALA A 374 20.30 10.68 -17.21
C ALA A 374 20.18 11.64 -18.39
N ARG A 375 20.03 12.94 -18.09
CA ARG A 375 20.11 14.03 -19.07
C ARG A 375 21.19 15.01 -18.68
N THR A 376 21.97 15.41 -19.67
CA THR A 376 23.04 16.40 -19.50
C THR A 376 22.60 17.71 -20.13
N PHE A 377 22.85 18.80 -19.43
CA PHE A 377 22.52 20.15 -19.85
C PHE A 377 23.82 20.94 -19.96
N SER A 378 23.92 21.73 -21.03
CA SER A 378 24.93 22.77 -21.14
C SER A 378 24.40 24.03 -20.49
N CYS A 379 25.18 24.60 -19.58
CA CYS A 379 24.75 25.64 -18.67
C CYS A 379 25.67 26.85 -18.80
N GLN A 380 25.15 27.95 -19.35
CA GLN A 380 25.85 29.22 -19.40
C GLN A 380 25.41 30.08 -18.22
N ALA A 381 26.36 30.35 -17.32
CA ALA A 381 26.20 31.42 -16.36
C ALA A 381 25.99 32.75 -17.12
N PRO A 382 25.08 33.64 -16.67
CA PRO A 382 24.43 33.61 -15.37
C PRO A 382 23.04 32.93 -15.30
N SER A 383 22.45 32.39 -16.38
CA SER A 383 21.00 32.14 -16.31
C SER A 383 20.35 31.09 -17.22
N THR A 384 21.05 30.33 -18.06
CA THR A 384 20.35 29.35 -18.92
C THR A 384 21.10 28.03 -19.07
N CYS A 385 20.48 26.94 -18.59
CA CYS A 385 20.81 25.58 -19.03
C CYS A 385 19.92 25.22 -20.21
N THR A 386 20.52 24.84 -21.34
CA THR A 386 19.82 24.21 -22.46
C THR A 386 20.06 22.71 -22.41
N ALA A 387 19.00 21.94 -22.64
CA ALA A 387 19.14 20.49 -22.83
C ALA A 387 20.03 20.25 -24.05
N ASN A 388 20.98 19.33 -23.91
CA ASN A 388 21.81 18.89 -25.03
C ASN A 388 21.08 17.87 -25.89
#